data_AF-A0A7S4RSG6-F1
#
_entry.id   AF-A0A7S4RSG6-F1
#
_cell.length_a   1.000
_cell.length_b   1.000
_cell.length_c   1.000
_cell.angle_alpha   90.00
_cell.angle_beta   90.00
_cell.angle_gamma   90.00
#
_symmetry.space_group_name_H-M   'P 1'
#
loop_
_entity.id
_entity.type
_entity.pdbx_description
1 polymer ?
#
loop_
_entity_poly.entity_id
_entity_poly.type
_entity_poly.pdbx_seq_one_letter_code
_entity_poly.pdbx_strand_id
1 'polypeptide(L)'
;MHMTPIWCLNRRDYQGRILFRPPRVVYVLIVAFLVFVVVLYVGMRIQQAEVDRAPSTIDLFTTSKVCGMIILVNETKISSVAVSKSHNNSQETGGFVSASTFDDVDSLWSHADELKSSGVEVDDAVVANCGTCGQCSNPHDVGIYDDTKNTLTGDAKRCAYRALIGGRGPSTDCMRKNVGFTDSCNECWVDNIMCDMKKCAFVCMWNEIFGRQFGHTSGGKEILNPCKTCDEKRCGRAFTNCAGANRRRSGIISDIARDDKNELCTVADDGWWLRDDLAMDWESGNWRMSRNSGSGGA
;
A
#
# COMPACT_ATOMS: atom_id res chain seq x y z
N MET A 1 -58.41 16.47 71.32
CA MET A 1 -58.09 16.84 69.93
C MET A 1 -57.47 15.62 69.27
N HIS A 2 -58.10 15.18 68.19
CA HIS A 2 -57.95 13.86 67.59
C HIS A 2 -56.62 13.69 66.85
N MET A 3 -55.88 12.64 67.23
CA MET A 3 -54.87 12.00 66.39
C MET A 3 -55.57 11.02 65.45
N THR A 4 -55.35 11.16 64.14
CA THR A 4 -55.80 10.22 63.10
C THR A 4 -54.67 9.27 62.67
N PRO A 5 -55.01 8.08 62.14
CA PRO A 5 -54.16 6.90 62.25
C PRO A 5 -53.27 6.62 61.03
N ILE A 6 -52.09 6.07 61.34
CA ILE A 6 -51.40 4.91 60.74
C ILE A 6 -51.88 4.53 59.31
N TRP A 7 -51.12 5.00 58.31
CA TRP A 7 -51.10 4.37 56.99
C TRP A 7 -50.11 3.20 57.01
N CYS A 8 -50.65 1.98 57.20
CA CYS A 8 -49.97 0.74 56.88
C CYS A 8 -49.82 0.60 55.36
N LEU A 9 -48.68 1.03 54.79
CA LEU A 9 -48.27 0.62 53.45
C LEU A 9 -47.81 -0.84 53.51
N ASN A 10 -48.76 -1.72 53.20
CA ASN A 10 -48.60 -3.15 52.99
C ASN A 10 -47.67 -3.40 51.79
N ARG A 11 -46.36 -3.49 52.06
CA ARG A 11 -45.34 -3.87 51.10
C ARG A 11 -45.44 -5.39 50.90
N ARG A 12 -46.38 -5.84 50.06
CA ARG A 12 -46.42 -7.24 49.61
C ARG A 12 -45.14 -7.53 48.85
N ASP A 13 -44.30 -8.35 49.46
CA ASP A 13 -43.23 -9.13 48.83
C ASP A 13 -43.76 -9.86 47.60
N TYR A 14 -43.60 -9.27 46.42
CA TYR A 14 -43.64 -10.00 45.16
C TYR A 14 -42.20 -10.39 44.81
N GLN A 15 -41.60 -11.30 45.60
CA GLN A 15 -40.41 -12.05 45.17
C GLN A 15 -40.82 -13.11 44.13
N GLY A 16 -41.42 -12.67 43.02
CA GLY A 16 -41.55 -13.50 41.83
C GLY A 16 -40.20 -13.61 41.16
N ARG A 17 -39.42 -14.66 41.46
CA ARG A 17 -38.24 -15.02 40.65
C ARG A 17 -38.73 -15.39 39.25
N ILE A 18 -38.76 -14.42 38.35
CA ILE A 18 -38.94 -14.67 36.92
C ILE A 18 -37.69 -15.45 36.48
N LEU A 19 -37.83 -16.77 36.39
CA LEU A 19 -36.77 -17.64 35.88
C LEU A 19 -36.68 -17.42 34.37
N PHE A 20 -35.87 -16.44 33.96
CA PHE A 20 -35.66 -16.10 32.56
C PHE A 20 -34.86 -17.24 31.91
N ARG A 21 -35.56 -18.22 31.32
CA ARG A 21 -34.93 -19.22 30.44
C ARG A 21 -34.77 -18.56 29.07
N PRO A 22 -33.53 -18.23 28.64
CA PRO A 22 -33.36 -17.65 27.34
C PRO A 22 -33.87 -18.63 26.27
N PRO A 23 -34.53 -18.14 25.22
CA PRO A 23 -35.08 -18.99 24.18
C PRO A 23 -33.95 -19.80 23.52
N ARG A 24 -34.24 -21.03 23.09
CA ARG A 24 -33.27 -21.96 22.47
C ARG A 24 -32.43 -21.31 21.35
N VAL A 25 -33.00 -20.35 20.63
CA VAL A 25 -32.34 -19.57 19.58
C VAL A 25 -31.11 -18.82 20.11
N VAL A 26 -31.16 -18.24 21.31
CA VAL A 26 -30.04 -17.51 21.91
C VAL A 26 -28.85 -18.45 22.14
N TYR A 27 -29.09 -19.66 22.64
CA TYR A 27 -28.04 -20.66 22.82
C TYR A 27 -27.39 -21.06 21.49
N VAL A 28 -28.18 -21.27 20.43
CA VAL A 28 -27.65 -21.60 19.10
C VAL A 28 -26.76 -20.48 18.57
N LEU A 29 -27.19 -19.21 18.70
CA LEU A 29 -26.40 -18.06 18.28
C LEU A 29 -25.09 -17.93 19.08
N ILE A 30 -25.13 -18.16 20.39
CA ILE A 30 -23.93 -18.14 21.24
C ILE A 30 -22.95 -19.24 20.80
N VAL A 31 -23.43 -20.48 20.61
CA VAL A 31 -22.57 -21.58 20.17
C VAL A 31 -21.98 -21.30 18.79
N ALA A 32 -22.79 -20.82 17.83
CA ALA A 32 -22.31 -20.45 16.51
C ALA A 32 -21.24 -19.34 16.56
N PHE A 33 -21.45 -18.32 17.39
CA PHE A 33 -20.48 -17.26 17.63
C PHE A 33 -19.18 -17.80 18.25
N LEU A 34 -19.26 -18.67 19.26
CA LEU A 34 -18.07 -19.27 19.88
C LEU A 34 -17.28 -20.11 18.88
N VAL A 35 -17.96 -20.92 18.05
CA VAL A 35 -17.31 -21.69 16.97
C VAL A 35 -16.62 -20.75 15.99
N PHE A 36 -17.28 -19.67 15.58
CA PHE A 36 -16.70 -18.66 14.69
C PHE A 36 -15.44 -18.03 15.30
N VAL A 37 -15.46 -17.63 16.58
CA VAL A 37 -14.30 -17.07 17.28
C VAL A 37 -13.15 -18.08 17.35
N VAL A 38 -13.43 -19.36 17.63
CA VAL A 38 -12.40 -20.40 17.65
C VAL A 38 -11.77 -20.59 16.26
N VAL A 39 -12.58 -20.62 15.19
CA VAL A 39 -12.07 -20.73 13.81
C VAL A 39 -11.18 -19.54 13.46
N LEU A 40 -11.62 -18.31 13.76
CA LEU A 40 -10.82 -17.11 13.53
C LEU A 40 -9.50 -17.14 14.32
N TYR A 41 -9.56 -17.54 15.59
CA TYR A 41 -8.36 -17.63 16.44
C TYR A 41 -7.36 -18.63 15.87
N VAL A 42 -7.81 -19.85 15.55
CA VAL A 42 -6.94 -20.89 14.98
C VAL A 42 -6.35 -20.43 13.65
N GLY A 43 -7.16 -19.87 12.75
CA GLY A 43 -6.69 -19.33 11.47
C GLY A 43 -5.64 -18.22 11.65
N MET A 44 -5.87 -17.30 12.58
CA MET A 44 -4.92 -16.25 12.93
C MET A 44 -3.60 -16.83 13.43
N ARG A 45 -3.63 -17.83 14.32
CA ARG A 45 -2.41 -18.47 14.85
C ARG A 45 -1.61 -19.19 13.77
N ILE A 46 -2.29 -19.86 12.83
CA ILE A 46 -1.64 -20.52 11.69
C ILE A 46 -0.94 -19.47 10.82
N GLN A 47 -1.66 -18.43 10.40
CA GLN A 47 -1.10 -17.35 9.57
C GLN A 47 0.05 -16.62 10.29
N GLN A 48 -0.08 -16.32 11.59
CA GLN A 48 0.99 -15.70 12.36
C GLN A 48 2.26 -16.56 12.38
N ALA A 49 2.11 -17.89 12.53
CA ALA A 49 3.27 -18.79 12.47
C ALA A 49 3.96 -18.78 11.09
N GLU A 50 3.22 -18.55 10.00
CA GLU A 50 3.81 -18.36 8.67
C GLU A 50 4.49 -16.99 8.53
N VAL A 51 3.94 -15.94 9.13
CA VAL A 51 4.53 -14.59 9.18
C VAL A 51 5.83 -14.60 9.98
N ASP A 52 5.89 -15.34 11.08
CA ASP A 52 7.09 -15.45 11.92
C ASP A 52 8.24 -16.17 11.19
N ARG A 53 7.91 -17.09 10.27
CA ARG A 53 8.89 -17.81 9.42
C ARG A 53 9.24 -17.06 8.13
N ALA A 54 8.44 -16.08 7.73
CA ALA A 54 8.70 -15.34 6.51
C ALA A 54 9.94 -14.44 6.68
N PRO A 55 10.77 -14.30 5.62
CA PRO A 55 11.95 -13.45 5.68
C PRO A 55 11.54 -11.99 5.95
N SER A 56 12.46 -11.23 6.53
CA SER A 56 12.31 -9.77 6.63
C SER A 56 12.27 -9.16 5.22
N THR A 57 11.62 -8.01 5.11
CA THR A 57 11.61 -7.16 3.90
C THR A 57 12.50 -5.94 4.02
N ILE A 58 13.26 -5.81 5.11
CA ILE A 58 14.16 -4.67 5.34
C ILE A 58 15.19 -4.50 4.20
N ASP A 59 15.62 -5.61 3.58
CA ASP A 59 16.55 -5.62 2.46
C ASP A 59 16.03 -4.88 1.22
N LEU A 60 14.70 -4.75 1.09
CA LEU A 60 14.06 -4.00 0.01
C LEU A 60 14.22 -2.48 0.16
N PHE A 61 14.57 -2.02 1.38
CA PHE A 61 14.68 -0.61 1.72
C PHE A 61 16.13 -0.19 2.01
N THR A 62 17.01 -1.14 2.34
CA THR A 62 18.45 -0.88 2.57
C THR A 62 19.31 -1.11 1.33
N THR A 63 18.77 -0.84 0.14
CA THR A 63 19.49 -1.04 -1.13
C THR A 63 20.21 0.23 -1.56
N SER A 64 21.39 0.10 -2.18
CA SER A 64 22.07 1.22 -2.83
C SER A 64 21.37 1.65 -4.12
N LYS A 65 20.65 0.72 -4.76
CA LYS A 65 20.00 0.96 -6.05
C LYS A 65 19.01 2.09 -5.94
N VAL A 66 18.79 2.80 -7.04
CA VAL A 66 17.80 3.87 -7.12
C VAL A 66 17.06 3.82 -8.45
N CYS A 67 15.81 4.28 -8.44
CA CYS A 67 15.08 4.63 -9.64
C CYS A 67 15.34 6.12 -9.89
N GLY A 68 16.12 6.42 -10.92
CA GLY A 68 16.46 7.77 -11.30
C GLY A 68 15.68 8.22 -12.52
N MET A 69 15.34 9.50 -12.58
CA MET A 69 14.78 10.15 -13.75
C MET A 69 15.75 11.22 -14.24
N ILE A 70 15.96 11.27 -15.55
CA ILE A 70 16.74 12.33 -16.19
C ILE A 70 15.76 13.17 -17.01
N ILE A 71 15.80 14.48 -16.77
CA ILE A 71 14.88 15.48 -17.33
C ILE A 71 15.64 16.24 -18.40
N LEU A 72 15.08 16.33 -19.60
CA LEU A 72 15.74 16.88 -20.79
C LEU A 72 15.08 18.20 -21.21
N VAL A 73 15.87 19.21 -21.57
CA VAL A 73 15.37 20.57 -21.91
C VAL A 73 14.73 20.62 -23.30
N ASN A 74 15.16 19.75 -24.24
CA ASN A 74 14.71 19.84 -25.62
C ASN A 74 14.80 18.50 -26.39
N GLU A 75 13.69 18.07 -26.99
CA GLU A 75 13.56 16.75 -27.66
C GLU A 75 14.27 16.66 -29.01
N THR A 76 14.56 17.78 -29.66
CA THR A 76 14.91 17.82 -31.09
C THR A 76 16.27 17.22 -31.47
N LYS A 77 17.09 16.80 -30.49
CA LYS A 77 18.44 16.22 -30.73
C LYS A 77 18.62 14.75 -30.31
N ILE A 78 17.59 14.09 -29.76
CA ILE A 78 17.77 12.78 -29.11
C ILE A 78 17.91 11.63 -30.13
N SER A 79 17.49 11.81 -31.39
CA SER A 79 17.46 10.72 -32.39
C SER A 79 18.81 10.12 -32.80
N SER A 80 19.96 10.66 -32.39
CA SER A 80 21.28 10.16 -32.83
C SER A 80 22.21 9.65 -31.73
N VAL A 81 21.91 9.85 -30.44
CA VAL A 81 22.78 9.44 -29.33
C VAL A 81 22.17 8.23 -28.62
N ALA A 82 22.30 7.08 -29.26
CA ALA A 82 22.42 5.75 -28.66
C ALA A 82 21.57 5.44 -27.40
N VAL A 83 20.26 5.24 -27.59
CA VAL A 83 19.47 4.34 -26.70
C VAL A 83 19.87 2.89 -27.02
N SER A 84 21.12 2.51 -26.71
CA SER A 84 21.66 1.18 -27.08
C SER A 84 21.88 0.26 -25.89
N LYS A 85 21.48 0.65 -24.67
CA LYS A 85 21.58 -0.21 -23.47
C LYS A 85 20.36 -0.25 -22.55
N SER A 86 19.30 0.50 -22.83
CA SER A 86 18.03 0.33 -22.11
C SER A 86 17.20 -0.74 -22.79
N HIS A 87 17.15 -1.93 -22.20
CA HIS A 87 16.10 -2.90 -22.48
C HIS A 87 14.77 -2.29 -22.00
N ASN A 88 14.06 -1.57 -22.86
CA ASN A 88 12.62 -1.67 -23.09
C ASN A 88 12.11 -0.64 -24.11
N ASN A 89 11.30 -1.15 -25.03
CA ASN A 89 10.49 -0.42 -26.01
C ASN A 89 9.79 0.78 -25.37
N SER A 90 10.20 2.00 -25.75
CA SER A 90 9.43 3.21 -25.52
C SER A 90 9.50 4.03 -26.80
N GLN A 91 8.35 4.21 -27.45
CA GLN A 91 8.18 4.95 -28.70
C GLN A 91 7.53 6.31 -28.37
N GLU A 92 7.97 7.31 -29.12
CA GLU A 92 7.91 8.76 -28.92
C GLU A 92 6.51 9.36 -28.62
N THR A 93 6.47 10.31 -27.67
CA THR A 93 5.93 11.68 -27.82
C THR A 93 6.12 12.48 -26.52
N GLY A 94 6.71 13.69 -26.57
CA GLY A 94 6.59 14.72 -25.53
C GLY A 94 7.41 14.45 -24.26
N GLY A 95 8.34 15.35 -23.94
CA GLY A 95 9.27 15.36 -22.80
C GLY A 95 9.74 13.97 -22.36
N PHE A 96 10.88 13.53 -22.90
CA PHE A 96 11.38 12.19 -22.59
C PHE A 96 11.93 12.11 -21.16
N VAL A 97 11.07 11.76 -20.22
CA VAL A 97 11.44 11.36 -18.86
C VAL A 97 11.62 9.84 -18.86
N SER A 98 12.87 9.38 -19.00
CA SER A 98 13.17 7.96 -18.85
C SER A 98 13.50 7.65 -17.40
N ALA A 99 12.58 6.98 -16.73
CA ALA A 99 12.87 6.37 -15.44
C ALA A 99 13.71 5.10 -15.66
N SER A 100 14.89 5.06 -15.05
CA SER A 100 15.82 3.94 -15.16
C SER A 100 16.36 3.52 -13.80
N THR A 101 16.68 2.23 -13.66
CA THR A 101 17.29 1.71 -12.43
C THR A 101 18.81 1.88 -12.51
N PHE A 102 19.39 2.47 -11.48
CA PHE A 102 20.82 2.66 -11.31
C PHE A 102 21.31 1.88 -10.08
N ASP A 103 22.59 1.50 -10.07
CA ASP A 103 23.17 0.73 -8.97
C ASP A 103 23.35 1.57 -7.69
N ASP A 104 23.52 2.87 -7.86
CA ASP A 104 23.57 3.90 -6.83
C ASP A 104 23.29 5.31 -7.40
N VAL A 105 23.26 6.30 -6.51
CA VAL A 105 23.03 7.71 -6.86
C VAL A 105 24.17 8.29 -7.70
N ASP A 106 25.42 7.92 -7.41
CA ASP A 106 26.59 8.37 -8.18
C ASP A 106 26.52 7.90 -9.63
N SER A 107 25.99 6.69 -9.87
CA SER A 107 25.75 6.14 -11.20
C SER A 107 24.69 6.92 -11.98
N LEU A 108 23.62 7.38 -11.32
CA LEU A 108 22.61 8.25 -11.93
C LEU A 108 23.24 9.57 -12.39
N TRP A 109 23.96 10.26 -11.51
CA TRP A 109 24.58 11.54 -11.84
C TRP A 109 25.67 11.42 -12.89
N SER A 110 26.50 10.37 -12.81
CA SER A 110 27.52 10.07 -13.83
C SER A 110 26.89 9.86 -15.21
N HIS A 111 25.73 9.20 -15.27
CA HIS A 111 25.02 9.01 -16.53
C HIS A 111 24.43 10.32 -17.07
N ALA A 112 23.88 11.17 -16.18
CA ALA A 112 23.42 12.51 -16.57
C ALA A 112 24.57 13.38 -17.12
N ASP A 113 25.77 13.29 -16.53
CA ASP A 113 26.95 14.01 -17.00
C ASP A 113 27.51 13.46 -18.32
N GLU A 114 27.42 12.14 -18.55
CA GLU A 114 27.75 11.52 -19.83
C GLU A 114 26.82 12.02 -20.95
N LEU A 115 25.52 12.15 -20.67
CA LEU A 115 24.54 12.71 -21.60
C LEU A 115 24.86 14.17 -21.94
N LYS A 116 25.13 15.00 -20.91
CA LYS A 116 25.58 16.40 -21.10
C LYS A 116 26.83 16.48 -21.96
N SER A 117 27.81 15.62 -21.69
CA SER A 117 29.08 15.55 -22.45
C SER A 117 28.87 15.11 -23.90
N SER A 118 27.82 14.33 -24.16
CA SER A 118 27.40 13.91 -25.50
C SER A 118 26.56 14.96 -26.25
N GLY A 119 26.38 16.15 -25.67
CA GLY A 119 25.64 17.26 -26.27
C GLY A 119 24.12 17.19 -26.08
N VAL A 120 23.63 16.29 -25.20
CA VAL A 120 22.23 16.25 -24.77
C VAL A 120 22.00 17.33 -23.71
N GLU A 121 20.97 18.12 -23.88
CA GLU A 121 20.61 19.17 -22.92
C GLU A 121 19.81 18.56 -21.77
N VAL A 122 20.50 18.23 -20.67
CA VAL A 122 19.90 17.70 -19.44
C VAL A 122 19.58 18.87 -18.52
N ASP A 123 18.30 19.02 -18.18
CA ASP A 123 17.83 20.00 -17.20
C ASP A 123 18.25 19.56 -15.80
N ASP A 124 17.87 18.34 -15.42
CA ASP A 124 18.06 17.82 -14.07
C ASP A 124 18.08 16.28 -14.04
N ALA A 125 18.54 15.72 -12.92
CA ALA A 125 18.50 14.30 -12.64
C ALA A 125 18.06 14.07 -11.19
N VAL A 126 16.92 13.39 -11.02
CA VAL A 126 16.27 13.21 -9.71
C VAL A 126 16.15 11.73 -9.33
N VAL A 127 16.23 11.44 -8.05
CA VAL A 127 15.96 10.13 -7.46
C VAL A 127 14.48 10.02 -7.14
N ALA A 128 13.75 9.25 -7.95
CA ALA A 128 12.32 9.04 -7.79
C ALA A 128 11.99 8.20 -6.55
N ASN A 129 12.73 7.10 -6.39
CA ASN A 129 12.63 6.22 -5.24
C ASN A 129 13.89 5.38 -5.05
N CYS A 130 14.19 4.95 -3.82
CA CYS A 130 15.20 3.93 -3.55
C CYS A 130 14.80 2.59 -4.18
N GLY A 131 15.76 1.79 -4.61
CA GLY A 131 15.67 0.49 -5.29
C GLY A 131 15.27 0.57 -6.77
N THR A 132 14.86 -0.55 -7.37
CA THR A 132 14.46 -0.60 -8.79
C THR A 132 13.21 0.21 -9.10
N CYS A 133 13.12 0.73 -10.32
CA CYS A 133 11.88 1.28 -10.88
C CYS A 133 10.81 0.19 -11.02
N GLY A 134 9.55 0.61 -11.09
CA GLY A 134 8.37 -0.23 -11.32
C GLY A 134 7.18 0.60 -11.78
N GLN A 135 5.99 -0.02 -11.82
CA GLN A 135 4.79 0.57 -12.45
C GLN A 135 4.33 1.88 -11.80
N CYS A 136 4.61 2.07 -10.51
CA CYS A 136 4.20 3.25 -9.75
C CYS A 136 5.30 4.32 -9.66
N SER A 137 6.44 4.16 -10.34
CA SER A 137 7.63 5.03 -10.16
C SER A 137 7.60 6.26 -11.06
N ASN A 138 6.41 6.78 -11.35
CA ASN A 138 6.18 7.93 -12.24
C ASN A 138 5.67 9.13 -11.43
N PRO A 139 5.76 10.37 -11.96
CA PRO A 139 5.39 11.57 -11.21
C PRO A 139 3.96 11.52 -10.66
N HIS A 140 2.99 11.11 -11.47
CA HIS A 140 1.58 11.06 -11.09
C HIS A 140 1.32 10.10 -9.93
N ASP A 141 1.78 8.85 -10.01
CA ASP A 141 1.51 7.85 -8.98
C ASP A 141 2.30 8.13 -7.68
N VAL A 142 3.48 8.75 -7.77
CA VAL A 142 4.20 9.24 -6.58
C VAL A 142 3.53 10.47 -5.98
N GLY A 143 3.00 11.38 -6.79
CA GLY A 143 2.15 12.47 -6.33
C GLY A 143 0.94 11.96 -5.55
N ILE A 144 0.25 10.93 -6.06
CA ILE A 144 -0.85 10.28 -5.33
C ILE A 144 -0.37 9.71 -4.00
N TYR A 145 0.82 9.10 -3.91
CA TYR A 145 1.35 8.61 -2.65
C TYR A 145 1.53 9.71 -1.61
N ASP A 146 1.94 10.91 -2.02
CA ASP A 146 2.10 12.05 -1.13
C ASP A 146 0.74 12.67 -0.75
N ASP A 147 -0.13 12.92 -1.73
CA ASP A 147 -1.47 13.48 -1.53
C ASP A 147 -2.32 12.60 -0.60
N THR A 148 -2.19 11.28 -0.75
CA THR A 148 -2.97 10.29 0.02
C THR A 148 -2.18 9.71 1.19
N LYS A 149 -1.05 10.32 1.62
CA LYS A 149 -0.19 9.77 2.69
C LYS A 149 -0.91 9.48 4.00
N ASN A 150 -2.04 10.15 4.25
CA ASN A 150 -2.86 9.99 5.44
C ASN A 150 -4.16 9.19 5.24
N THR A 151 -4.52 8.81 4.00
CA THR A 151 -5.80 8.16 3.69
C THR A 151 -5.67 6.85 2.94
N LEU A 152 -4.58 6.66 2.18
CA LEU A 152 -4.40 5.52 1.27
C LEU A 152 -4.58 4.17 1.95
N THR A 153 -4.08 4.01 3.18
CA THR A 153 -4.23 2.78 3.96
C THR A 153 -5.70 2.47 4.22
N GLY A 154 -6.48 3.49 4.59
CA GLY A 154 -7.92 3.36 4.79
C GLY A 154 -8.67 3.10 3.49
N ASP A 155 -8.24 3.72 2.39
CA ASP A 155 -8.88 3.61 1.08
C ASP A 155 -8.66 2.21 0.48
N ALA A 156 -7.41 1.74 0.49
CA ALA A 156 -7.04 0.39 0.07
C ALA A 156 -7.77 -0.68 0.88
N LYS A 157 -7.89 -0.49 2.20
CA LYS A 157 -8.66 -1.40 3.06
C LYS A 157 -10.15 -1.43 2.68
N ARG A 158 -10.78 -0.28 2.40
CA ARG A 158 -12.18 -0.23 1.93
C ARG A 158 -12.35 -0.96 0.59
N CYS A 159 -11.36 -0.86 -0.30
CA CYS A 159 -11.36 -1.59 -1.56
C CYS A 159 -11.09 -3.10 -1.39
N ALA A 160 -10.25 -3.49 -0.44
CA ALA A 160 -10.04 -4.90 -0.08
C ALA A 160 -11.33 -5.57 0.40
N TYR A 161 -12.17 -4.89 1.17
CA TYR A 161 -13.49 -5.42 1.56
C TYR A 161 -14.40 -5.71 0.35
N ARG A 162 -14.27 -4.94 -0.74
CA ARG A 162 -15.02 -5.24 -1.97
C ARG A 162 -14.51 -6.49 -2.67
N ALA A 163 -13.21 -6.78 -2.55
CA ALA A 163 -12.66 -8.03 -3.06
C ALA A 163 -13.17 -9.27 -2.31
N LEU A 164 -13.52 -9.16 -1.02
CA LEU A 164 -14.13 -10.27 -0.28
C LEU A 164 -15.52 -10.66 -0.82
N ILE A 165 -16.27 -9.69 -1.34
CA ILE A 165 -17.66 -9.92 -1.79
C ILE A 165 -17.70 -10.27 -3.29
N GLY A 166 -16.89 -9.60 -4.11
CA GLY A 166 -16.98 -9.71 -5.57
C GLY A 166 -15.66 -9.96 -6.28
N GLY A 167 -14.59 -10.28 -5.55
CA GLY A 167 -13.28 -10.64 -6.11
C GLY A 167 -12.51 -9.44 -6.69
N ARG A 168 -11.61 -9.74 -7.63
CA ARG A 168 -10.63 -8.76 -8.15
C ARG A 168 -11.29 -7.51 -8.74
N GLY A 169 -12.25 -7.67 -9.64
CA GLY A 169 -12.85 -6.56 -10.41
C GLY A 169 -13.39 -5.42 -9.54
N PRO A 170 -14.26 -5.70 -8.55
CA PRO A 170 -14.78 -4.66 -7.65
C PRO A 170 -13.71 -3.94 -6.82
N SER A 171 -12.58 -4.59 -6.50
CA SER A 171 -11.45 -3.93 -5.85
C SER A 171 -10.66 -3.06 -6.83
N THR A 172 -10.41 -3.55 -8.05
CA THR A 172 -9.80 -2.76 -9.14
C THR A 172 -10.59 -1.49 -9.42
N ASP A 173 -11.91 -1.58 -9.56
CA ASP A 173 -12.77 -0.42 -9.79
C ASP A 173 -12.79 0.54 -8.59
N CYS A 174 -12.72 -0.01 -7.38
CA CYS A 174 -12.66 0.80 -6.17
C CYS A 174 -11.36 1.58 -6.06
N MET A 175 -10.22 0.92 -6.24
CA MET A 175 -8.90 1.56 -6.16
C MET A 175 -8.77 2.64 -7.24
N ARG A 176 -9.13 2.30 -8.48
CA ARG A 176 -9.14 3.25 -9.60
C ARG A 176 -10.00 4.48 -9.31
N LYS A 177 -11.18 4.31 -8.74
CA LYS A 177 -12.11 5.43 -8.46
C LYS A 177 -11.75 6.27 -7.24
N ASN A 178 -11.22 5.66 -6.18
CA ASN A 178 -11.02 6.34 -4.90
C ASN A 178 -9.58 6.79 -4.65
N VAL A 179 -8.61 6.21 -5.36
CA VAL A 179 -7.19 6.54 -5.19
C VAL A 179 -6.64 7.23 -6.42
N GLY A 180 -6.99 6.75 -7.61
CA GLY A 180 -6.67 7.43 -8.86
C GLY A 180 -5.35 7.00 -9.52
N PHE A 181 -4.66 5.97 -9.02
CA PHE A 181 -3.45 5.45 -9.69
C PHE A 181 -3.69 5.10 -11.15
N THR A 182 -2.61 5.08 -11.93
CA THR A 182 -2.63 4.46 -13.27
C THR A 182 -3.10 3.03 -13.25
N ASP A 183 -3.58 2.53 -14.39
CA ASP A 183 -4.03 1.14 -14.48
C ASP A 183 -2.90 0.16 -14.12
N SER A 184 -1.65 0.41 -14.52
CA SER A 184 -0.53 -0.49 -14.21
C SER A 184 -0.12 -0.45 -12.73
N CYS A 185 -0.05 0.74 -12.11
CA CYS A 185 0.21 0.84 -10.68
C CYS A 185 -0.98 0.27 -9.86
N ASN A 186 -2.20 0.52 -10.30
CA ASN A 186 -3.42 -0.02 -9.71
C ASN A 186 -3.45 -1.56 -9.77
N GLU A 187 -2.98 -2.18 -10.85
CA GLU A 187 -2.82 -3.63 -10.95
C GLU A 187 -1.88 -4.17 -9.85
N CYS A 188 -0.75 -3.51 -9.58
CA CYS A 188 0.16 -3.88 -8.47
C CYS A 188 -0.53 -3.80 -7.10
N TRP A 189 -1.30 -2.74 -6.85
CA TRP A 189 -2.05 -2.58 -5.60
C TRP A 189 -3.13 -3.63 -5.41
N VAL A 190 -3.88 -3.92 -6.48
CA VAL A 190 -4.92 -4.96 -6.43
C VAL A 190 -4.28 -6.33 -6.24
N ASP A 191 -3.12 -6.61 -6.84
CA ASP A 191 -2.36 -7.84 -6.59
C ASP A 191 -1.95 -7.97 -5.12
N ASN A 192 -1.51 -6.88 -4.49
CA ASN A 192 -1.22 -6.87 -3.06
C ASN A 192 -2.47 -7.18 -2.23
N ILE A 193 -3.58 -6.50 -2.51
CA ILE A 193 -4.87 -6.75 -1.86
C ILE A 193 -5.30 -8.22 -1.99
N MET A 194 -5.20 -8.80 -3.19
CA MET A 194 -5.56 -10.20 -3.42
C MET A 194 -4.61 -11.16 -2.68
N CYS A 195 -3.31 -10.81 -2.59
CA CYS A 195 -2.35 -11.55 -1.78
C CYS A 195 -2.70 -11.51 -0.29
N ASP A 196 -3.04 -10.34 0.24
CA ASP A 196 -3.42 -10.15 1.65
C ASP A 196 -4.68 -10.93 2.02
N MET A 197 -5.69 -10.90 1.15
CA MET A 197 -6.89 -11.72 1.38
C MET A 197 -6.56 -13.21 1.41
N LYS A 198 -5.59 -13.66 0.61
CA LYS A 198 -5.21 -15.07 0.56
C LYS A 198 -4.34 -15.47 1.76
N LYS A 199 -3.39 -14.62 2.16
CA LYS A 199 -2.33 -14.99 3.12
C LYS A 199 -2.53 -14.41 4.52
N CYS A 200 -3.29 -13.33 4.65
CA CYS A 200 -3.38 -12.52 5.88
C CYS A 200 -4.82 -12.30 6.37
N ALA A 201 -5.84 -12.85 5.70
CA ALA A 201 -7.24 -12.59 6.03
C ALA A 201 -7.62 -12.85 7.51
N PHE A 202 -7.19 -13.95 8.12
CA PHE A 202 -7.55 -14.26 9.51
C PHE A 202 -6.83 -13.36 10.50
N VAL A 203 -5.52 -13.11 10.33
CA VAL A 203 -4.75 -12.18 11.17
C VAL A 203 -5.33 -10.77 11.08
N CYS A 204 -5.65 -10.31 9.87
CA CYS A 204 -6.24 -9.00 9.65
C CYS A 204 -7.64 -8.90 10.25
N MET A 205 -8.53 -9.86 10.00
CA MET A 205 -9.87 -9.87 10.58
C MET A 205 -9.84 -9.93 12.11
N TRP A 206 -8.95 -10.75 12.68
CA TRP A 206 -8.77 -10.81 14.13
C TRP A 206 -8.30 -9.47 14.70
N ASN A 207 -7.33 -8.83 14.06
CA ASN A 207 -6.83 -7.51 14.48
C ASN A 207 -7.91 -6.42 14.39
N GLU A 208 -8.79 -6.49 13.41
CA GLU A 208 -9.90 -5.53 13.27
C GLU A 208 -11.02 -5.73 14.31
N ILE A 209 -11.34 -6.98 14.65
CA ILE A 209 -12.43 -7.28 15.60
C ILE A 209 -11.97 -7.17 17.06
N PHE A 210 -10.77 -7.69 17.36
CA PHE A 210 -10.28 -7.87 18.74
C PHE A 210 -9.01 -7.07 19.04
N GLY A 211 -8.31 -6.57 18.03
CA GLY A 211 -7.10 -5.78 18.22
C GLY A 211 -7.40 -4.40 18.76
N ARG A 212 -6.61 -3.95 19.74
CA ARG A 212 -6.54 -2.52 20.07
C ARG A 212 -5.80 -1.83 18.93
N GLN A 213 -6.39 -0.81 18.33
CA GLN A 213 -5.90 -0.13 17.12
C GLN A 213 -4.52 0.56 17.22
N PHE A 214 -3.81 0.46 18.33
CA PHE A 214 -2.60 1.23 18.56
C PHE A 214 -1.36 0.38 18.31
N GLY A 215 -0.52 0.83 17.36
CA GLY A 215 0.88 0.43 17.32
C GLY A 215 1.45 0.64 18.71
N HIS A 216 1.74 -0.45 19.42
CA HIS A 216 2.36 -0.35 20.72
C HIS A 216 3.80 0.07 20.49
N THR A 217 4.18 1.23 21.00
CA THR A 217 5.60 1.53 21.25
C THR A 217 6.09 0.58 22.33
N SER A 218 6.69 -0.55 21.94
CA SER A 218 7.42 -1.39 22.88
C SER A 218 8.88 -0.94 22.85
N GLY A 219 9.36 -0.37 23.96
CA GLY A 219 10.74 0.12 24.04
C GLY A 219 11.07 1.29 23.11
N GLY A 220 10.08 2.13 22.76
CA GLY A 220 10.28 3.30 21.91
C GLY A 220 10.37 3.03 20.40
N LYS A 221 10.21 1.77 19.96
CA LYS A 221 10.06 1.43 18.54
C LYS A 221 8.59 1.38 18.16
N GLU A 222 8.21 2.06 17.09
CA GLU A 222 6.88 1.94 16.49
C GLU A 222 6.72 0.55 15.87
N ILE A 223 5.79 -0.24 16.41
CA ILE A 223 5.55 -1.61 15.97
C ILE A 223 4.30 -1.62 15.09
N LEU A 224 4.46 -2.11 13.86
CA LEU A 224 3.36 -2.40 12.96
C LEU A 224 2.38 -3.37 13.62
N ASN A 225 1.09 -3.17 13.40
CA ASN A 225 0.10 -4.12 13.87
C ASN A 225 0.30 -5.50 13.17
N PRO A 226 -0.22 -6.60 13.73
CA PRO A 226 -0.02 -7.94 13.16
C PRO A 226 -0.51 -8.09 11.71
N CYS A 227 -1.57 -7.37 11.32
CA CYS A 227 -2.09 -7.38 9.96
C CYS A 227 -1.08 -6.77 8.97
N LYS A 228 -0.60 -5.54 9.25
CA LYS A 228 0.42 -4.86 8.44
C LYS A 228 1.73 -5.63 8.41
N THR A 229 2.11 -6.26 9.52
CA THR A 229 3.29 -7.15 9.56
C THR A 229 3.13 -8.36 8.65
N CYS A 230 1.92 -8.92 8.56
CA CYS A 230 1.63 -10.02 7.64
C CYS A 230 1.75 -9.58 6.18
N ASP A 231 1.10 -8.47 5.81
CA ASP A 231 1.18 -7.86 4.48
C ASP A 231 2.65 -7.65 4.07
N GLU A 232 3.42 -6.89 4.87
CA GLU A 232 4.81 -6.57 4.56
C GLU A 232 5.66 -7.83 4.35
N LYS A 233 5.57 -8.82 5.23
CA LYS A 233 6.40 -10.04 5.13
C LYS A 233 5.94 -11.02 4.05
N ARG A 234 4.63 -11.11 3.76
CA ARG A 234 4.05 -12.19 2.92
C ARG A 234 3.71 -11.73 1.52
N CYS A 235 3.44 -10.43 1.34
CA CYS A 235 2.95 -9.82 0.10
C CYS A 235 3.83 -8.63 -0.33
N GLY A 236 4.44 -7.92 0.61
CA GLY A 236 5.24 -6.72 0.38
C GLY A 236 6.37 -6.86 -0.64
N ARG A 237 7.07 -8.01 -0.71
CA ARG A 237 8.14 -8.20 -1.73
C ARG A 237 7.60 -8.22 -3.16
N ALA A 238 6.50 -8.92 -3.42
CA ALA A 238 5.89 -8.97 -4.74
C ALA A 238 5.35 -7.59 -5.14
N PHE A 239 4.67 -6.91 -4.20
CA PHE A 239 4.19 -5.55 -4.39
C PHE A 239 5.34 -4.58 -4.70
N THR A 240 6.40 -4.59 -3.89
CA THR A 240 7.55 -3.69 -4.03
C THR A 240 8.29 -3.90 -5.36
N ASN A 241 8.39 -5.15 -5.83
CA ASN A 241 8.97 -5.46 -7.14
C ASN A 241 8.08 -4.98 -8.30
N CYS A 242 6.75 -5.05 -8.17
CA CYS A 242 5.80 -4.58 -9.18
C CYS A 242 5.75 -3.06 -9.23
N ALA A 243 5.53 -2.43 -8.08
CA ALA A 243 5.29 -1.00 -7.94
C ALA A 243 6.58 -0.18 -8.15
N GLY A 244 7.73 -0.67 -7.67
CA GLY A 244 8.95 0.13 -7.57
C GLY A 244 8.80 1.17 -6.46
N ALA A 245 8.11 2.27 -6.74
CA ALA A 245 7.78 3.28 -5.75
C ALA A 245 6.65 2.86 -4.80
N ASN A 246 6.83 3.24 -3.54
CA ASN A 246 5.80 3.33 -2.52
C ASN A 246 6.17 4.48 -1.59
N ARG A 247 5.30 4.84 -0.65
CA ARG A 247 5.55 5.96 0.29
C ARG A 247 6.96 5.90 0.93
N ARG A 248 7.37 4.74 1.46
CA ARG A 248 8.70 4.56 2.09
C ARG A 248 9.86 4.73 1.11
N ARG A 249 9.76 4.08 -0.05
CA ARG A 249 10.83 4.11 -1.06
C ARG A 249 10.97 5.48 -1.71
N SER A 250 9.94 6.33 -1.61
CA SER A 250 9.93 7.70 -2.14
C SER A 250 10.17 8.76 -1.05
N GLY A 251 10.56 8.37 0.16
CA GLY A 251 10.83 9.30 1.27
C GLY A 251 9.59 9.93 1.93
N ILE A 252 8.39 9.47 1.58
CA ILE A 252 7.11 10.03 2.05
C ILE A 252 6.74 9.42 3.41
N ILE A 253 6.69 10.26 4.44
CA ILE A 253 6.19 9.91 5.79
C ILE A 253 4.65 9.82 5.74
N SER A 254 4.08 8.77 6.35
CA SER A 254 2.66 8.44 6.18
C SER A 254 1.95 8.08 7.48
N ASP A 255 0.64 7.81 7.41
CA ASP A 255 -0.20 7.31 8.52
C ASP A 255 0.20 5.93 9.09
N ILE A 256 1.27 5.32 8.57
CA ILE A 256 1.79 4.04 9.03
C ILE A 256 3.09 4.30 9.77
N ALA A 257 2.97 4.35 11.10
CA ALA A 257 4.06 4.37 12.08
C ALA A 257 5.13 3.30 11.79
N ARG A 258 6.40 3.72 11.63
CA ARG A 258 7.57 2.90 11.25
C ARG A 258 8.88 3.49 11.78
N ASP A 259 9.98 2.75 11.64
CA ASP A 259 11.32 3.24 11.97
C ASP A 259 11.88 4.11 10.83
N ASP A 260 11.37 5.34 10.74
CA ASP A 260 11.67 6.29 9.67
C ASP A 260 13.16 6.48 9.40
N LYS A 261 14.02 6.30 10.42
CA LYS A 261 15.47 6.45 10.29
C LYS A 261 16.14 5.33 9.51
N ASN A 262 15.56 4.13 9.54
CA ASN A 262 16.16 2.93 8.94
C ASN A 262 15.35 2.40 7.75
N GLU A 263 14.11 2.86 7.58
CA GLU A 263 13.13 2.28 6.67
C GLU A 263 12.64 3.21 5.56
N LEU A 264 12.92 4.51 5.66
CA LEU A 264 12.62 5.49 4.62
C LEU A 264 13.83 5.73 3.72
N CYS A 265 13.56 5.94 2.45
CA CYS A 265 14.55 6.41 1.51
C CYS A 265 14.93 7.85 1.84
N THR A 266 16.18 8.08 2.23
CA THR A 266 16.70 9.42 2.56
C THR A 266 17.34 10.13 1.38
N VAL A 267 17.51 9.43 0.25
CA VAL A 267 18.12 9.95 -0.98
C VAL A 267 17.09 10.25 -2.07
N ALA A 268 15.81 9.93 -1.87
CA ALA A 268 14.76 10.35 -2.78
C ALA A 268 14.59 11.87 -2.66
N ASP A 269 14.51 12.54 -3.81
CA ASP A 269 14.36 13.99 -3.82
C ASP A 269 12.96 14.37 -3.32
N ASP A 270 12.85 15.37 -2.46
CA ASP A 270 11.54 15.79 -1.97
C ASP A 270 10.81 16.61 -3.04
N GLY A 271 9.52 16.32 -3.25
CA GLY A 271 8.66 17.09 -4.15
C GLY A 271 9.01 17.03 -5.64
N TRP A 272 9.88 16.11 -6.10
CA TRP A 272 10.22 16.02 -7.53
C TRP A 272 8.99 15.78 -8.42
N TRP A 273 7.96 15.12 -7.89
CA TRP A 273 6.67 14.88 -8.57
C TRP A 273 5.80 16.13 -8.72
N LEU A 274 6.12 17.24 -8.04
CA LEU A 274 5.40 18.51 -8.12
C LEU A 274 5.88 19.40 -9.27
N ARG A 275 6.88 18.97 -10.04
CA ARG A 275 7.37 19.77 -11.15
C ARG A 275 6.36 19.76 -12.31
N ASP A 276 5.88 20.94 -12.70
CA ASP A 276 4.84 21.11 -13.72
C ASP A 276 5.23 20.48 -15.07
N ASP A 277 6.52 20.52 -15.43
CA ASP A 277 7.06 19.93 -16.66
C ASP A 277 6.95 18.40 -16.67
N LEU A 278 7.00 17.74 -15.50
CA LEU A 278 6.84 16.29 -15.38
C LEU A 278 5.37 15.87 -15.30
N ALA A 279 4.51 16.72 -14.75
CA ALA A 279 3.08 16.43 -14.58
C ALA A 279 2.31 16.50 -15.92
N MET A 280 2.64 17.49 -16.76
CA MET A 280 1.89 17.77 -18.00
C MET A 280 2.03 16.68 -19.07
N ASP A 281 3.19 16.04 -19.19
CA ASP A 281 3.38 14.96 -20.18
C ASP A 281 2.57 13.71 -19.84
N TRP A 282 2.24 13.53 -18.57
CA TRP A 282 1.58 12.35 -18.06
C TRP A 282 0.05 12.38 -18.20
N GLU A 283 -0.57 13.55 -18.04
CA GLU A 283 -2.01 13.74 -18.24
C GLU A 283 -2.44 13.63 -19.71
N SER A 284 -1.51 13.81 -20.65
CA SER A 284 -1.77 13.80 -22.11
C SER A 284 -2.20 12.42 -22.68
N GLY A 285 -2.16 11.36 -21.87
CA GLY A 285 -2.79 10.08 -22.20
C GLY A 285 -2.02 9.22 -23.22
N ASN A 286 -0.78 9.56 -23.56
CA ASN A 286 -0.01 8.85 -24.58
C ASN A 286 0.77 7.61 -24.07
N TRP A 287 0.62 7.21 -22.81
CA TRP A 287 1.25 5.99 -22.26
C TRP A 287 0.59 4.67 -22.74
N ARG A 288 -0.37 4.74 -23.67
CA ARG A 288 -1.14 3.57 -24.12
C ARG A 288 -0.37 2.67 -25.12
N MET A 289 0.87 2.26 -24.83
CA MET A 289 1.58 1.14 -25.50
C MET A 289 2.60 0.55 -24.51
N SER A 290 2.56 -0.72 -24.08
CA SER A 290 2.46 -1.94 -24.87
C SER A 290 1.80 -3.09 -24.08
N ARG A 291 0.50 -3.32 -24.28
CA ARG A 291 -0.02 -4.71 -24.19
C ARG A 291 0.28 -5.36 -25.54
N ASN A 292 1.48 -5.91 -25.67
CA ASN A 292 1.72 -6.86 -26.75
C ASN A 292 0.96 -8.15 -26.39
N SER A 293 -0.16 -8.34 -27.08
CA SER A 293 -0.68 -9.60 -27.60
C SER A 293 0.11 -10.85 -27.19
N GLY A 294 -0.31 -11.45 -26.08
CA GLY A 294 -0.10 -12.86 -25.76
C GLY A 294 -1.44 -13.59 -25.75
N SER A 295 -2.22 -13.47 -26.82
CA SER A 295 -3.38 -14.32 -27.06
C SER A 295 -2.98 -15.48 -27.97
N GLY A 296 -3.13 -16.72 -27.48
CA GLY A 296 -3.47 -17.88 -28.31
C GLY A 296 -2.39 -18.95 -28.41
N GLY A 297 -2.65 -20.11 -27.77
CA GLY A 297 -1.90 -21.33 -28.05
C GLY A 297 -2.23 -22.52 -27.16
N ALA A 298 -3.46 -23.05 -27.31
CA ALA A 298 -4.01 -24.34 -26.82
C ALA A 298 -4.31 -24.48 -25.31
#